data_AF-A0A1D3DLH8-F1
#
_entry.id   AF-A0A1D3DLH8-F1
#
_cell.length_a   1.000
_cell.length_b   1.000
_cell.length_c   1.000
_cell.angle_alpha   90.00
_cell.angle_beta   90.00
_cell.angle_gamma   90.00
#
_symmetry.space_group_name_H-M   'P 1'
#
loop_
_entity.id
_entity.type
_entity.pdbx_description
1 polymer ?
#
loop_
_entity_poly.entity_id
_entity_poly.type
_entity_poly.pdbx_seq_one_letter_code
_entity_poly.pdbx_strand_id
1 'polypeptide(L)'
;MDSARPDARSPSWAARAAAGRRLAAAAQDPDVAGLLHRLLLDGQDTAVTQETAEALLERWDVHGLRLVLAALAVADDDTGDHLDVALGNVCHQSDEDLARLKALASVLVSDADPAVSREAREMLRG
;
A
#
# COMPACT_ATOMS: atom_id res chain seq x y z
N MET A 1 20.02 3.75 -2.44
CA MET A 1 19.13 3.38 -1.31
C MET A 1 19.46 4.16 -0.03
N ASP A 2 20.69 4.65 0.14
CA ASP A 2 21.20 5.21 1.42
C ASP A 2 20.39 6.35 2.05
N SER A 3 19.63 7.15 1.29
CA SER A 3 18.84 8.27 1.84
C SER A 3 17.37 7.94 2.14
N ALA A 4 16.84 6.79 1.75
CA ALA A 4 15.39 6.53 1.82
C ALA A 4 14.86 6.41 3.27
N ARG A 5 15.62 5.80 4.19
CA ARG A 5 15.17 5.64 5.58
C ARG A 5 15.13 6.97 6.37
N PRO A 6 16.14 7.85 6.28
CA PRO A 6 16.04 9.21 6.85
C PRO A 6 14.90 10.03 6.23
N ASP A 7 14.75 9.99 4.90
CA ASP A 7 13.73 10.79 4.19
C ASP A 7 12.30 10.41 4.60
N ALA A 8 12.04 9.15 4.96
CA ALA A 8 10.74 8.67 5.45
C ALA A 8 10.29 9.33 6.77
N ARG A 9 11.17 10.09 7.45
CA ARG A 9 10.85 10.85 8.67
C ARG A 9 11.02 12.36 8.48
N SER A 10 11.21 12.80 7.24
CA SER A 10 11.43 14.20 6.92
C SER A 10 10.19 15.04 7.22
N PRO A 11 10.35 16.31 7.67
CA PRO A 11 9.22 17.24 7.73
C PRO A 11 8.65 17.57 6.34
N SER A 12 9.39 17.33 5.26
CA SER A 12 8.92 17.51 3.88
C SER A 12 8.09 16.30 3.44
N TRP A 13 6.82 16.52 3.12
CA TRP A 13 5.95 15.49 2.53
C TRP A 13 6.56 14.91 1.25
N ALA A 14 7.12 15.75 0.38
CA ALA A 14 7.70 15.30 -0.89
C ALA A 14 8.90 14.35 -0.69
N ALA A 15 9.71 14.59 0.36
CA ALA A 15 10.80 13.69 0.71
C ALA A 15 10.26 12.34 1.24
N ARG A 16 9.20 12.36 2.05
CA ARG A 16 8.54 11.14 2.55
C ARG A 16 7.90 10.34 1.42
N ALA A 17 7.17 10.99 0.52
CA ALA A 17 6.58 10.35 -0.66
C ALA A 17 7.67 9.73 -1.56
N ALA A 18 8.76 10.47 -1.82
CA ALA A 18 9.89 9.95 -2.59
C ALA A 18 10.60 8.78 -1.88
N ALA A 19 10.63 8.78 -0.55
CA ALA A 19 11.12 7.64 0.22
C ALA A 19 10.19 6.42 0.06
N GLY A 20 8.87 6.61 0.14
CA GLY A 20 7.86 5.57 -0.08
C GLY A 20 8.05 4.86 -1.42
N ARG A 21 8.13 5.63 -2.52
CA ARG A 21 8.39 5.09 -3.85
C ARG A 21 9.68 4.27 -3.94
N ARG A 22 10.78 4.75 -3.34
CA ARG A 22 12.07 4.04 -3.37
C ARG A 22 12.07 2.79 -2.49
N LEU A 23 11.42 2.84 -1.33
CA LEU A 23 11.35 1.73 -0.38
C LEU A 23 10.43 0.62 -0.88
N ALA A 24 9.41 0.95 -1.68
CA ALA A 24 8.46 -0.02 -2.22
C ALA A 24 9.15 -1.19 -2.93
N ALA A 25 10.31 -0.97 -3.59
CA ALA A 25 11.12 -2.01 -4.22
C ALA A 25 11.56 -3.15 -3.27
N ALA A 26 11.62 -2.89 -1.96
CA ALA A 26 12.04 -3.83 -0.93
C ALA A 26 10.92 -4.17 0.08
N ALA A 27 9.65 -4.11 -0.33
CA ALA A 27 8.48 -4.36 0.53
C ALA A 27 8.48 -5.72 1.26
N GLN A 28 9.19 -6.72 0.74
CA GLN A 28 9.34 -8.03 1.37
C GLN A 28 10.29 -8.05 2.58
N ASP A 29 11.13 -7.02 2.74
CA ASP A 29 12.00 -6.87 3.92
C ASP A 29 11.16 -6.36 5.10
N PRO A 30 11.09 -7.10 6.24
CA PRO A 30 10.27 -6.71 7.40
C PRO A 30 10.59 -5.32 7.96
N ASP A 31 11.87 -4.90 7.95
CA ASP A 31 12.25 -3.57 8.43
C ASP A 31 11.70 -2.48 7.52
N VAL A 32 11.72 -2.73 6.21
CA VAL A 32 11.20 -1.80 5.20
C VAL A 32 9.68 -1.80 5.21
N ALA A 33 9.04 -2.94 5.36
CA ALA A 33 7.60 -3.10 5.50
C ALA A 33 7.03 -2.22 6.64
N GLY A 34 7.69 -2.20 7.80
CA GLY A 34 7.30 -1.34 8.92
C GLY A 34 7.49 0.17 8.66
N LEU A 35 8.42 0.56 7.78
CA LEU A 35 8.54 1.95 7.32
C LEU A 35 7.42 2.30 6.35
N LEU A 36 7.18 1.43 5.36
CA LEU A 36 6.15 1.62 4.34
C LEU A 36 4.76 1.70 4.94
N HIS A 37 4.44 0.84 5.92
CA HIS A 37 3.15 0.90 6.61
C HIS A 37 2.92 2.24 7.33
N ARG A 38 3.96 2.86 7.88
CA ARG A 38 3.84 4.21 8.47
C ARG A 38 3.66 5.31 7.41
N LEU A 39 4.24 5.15 6.22
CA LEU A 39 4.05 6.09 5.12
C LEU A 39 2.68 5.95 4.45
N LEU A 40 2.11 4.74 4.45
CA LEU A 40 0.72 4.48 4.02
C LEU A 40 -0.32 5.08 4.97
N LEU A 41 0.08 5.42 6.20
CA LEU A 41 -0.75 6.02 7.24
C LEU A 41 -0.24 7.42 7.59
N ASP A 42 0.31 8.14 6.60
CA ASP A 42 0.88 9.47 6.83
C ASP A 42 -0.23 10.49 7.11
N GLY A 43 -0.58 10.64 8.39
CA GLY A 43 -1.60 11.59 8.84
C GLY A 43 -1.20 13.07 8.76
N GLN A 44 -0.05 13.39 8.14
CA GLN A 44 0.35 14.79 7.90
C GLN A 44 0.09 15.23 6.46
N ASP A 45 0.19 14.33 5.48
CA ASP A 45 -0.01 14.66 4.07
C ASP A 45 -0.40 13.41 3.27
N THR A 46 -1.64 13.40 2.77
CA THR A 46 -2.21 12.24 2.07
C THR A 46 -1.56 11.96 0.71
N ALA A 47 -0.79 12.90 0.14
CA ALA A 47 0.03 12.62 -1.05
C ALA A 47 1.10 11.55 -0.74
N VAL A 48 1.61 11.49 0.49
CA VAL A 48 2.56 10.44 0.91
C VAL A 48 1.88 9.08 0.92
N THR A 49 0.65 9.00 1.46
CA THR A 49 -0.18 7.79 1.45
C THR A 49 -0.39 7.30 0.02
N GLN A 50 -0.92 8.17 -0.85
CA GLN A 50 -1.27 7.80 -2.22
C GLN A 50 -0.04 7.38 -3.04
N GLU A 51 1.03 8.19 -3.07
CA GLU A 51 2.23 7.87 -3.87
C GLU A 51 2.98 6.62 -3.35
N THR A 52 2.88 6.32 -2.05
CA THR A 52 3.44 5.08 -1.49
C THR A 52 2.58 3.87 -1.87
N ALA A 53 1.26 4.00 -1.80
CA ALA A 53 0.33 2.94 -2.17
C ALA A 53 0.44 2.60 -3.66
N GLU A 54 0.43 3.60 -4.54
CA GLU A 54 0.57 3.41 -5.99
C GLU A 54 1.87 2.66 -6.30
N ALA A 55 3.01 3.07 -5.74
CA ALA A 55 4.30 2.39 -5.96
C ALA A 55 4.34 0.95 -5.43
N LEU A 56 3.57 0.64 -4.37
CA LEU A 56 3.43 -0.73 -3.87
C LEU A 56 2.56 -1.58 -4.80
N LEU A 57 1.47 -1.01 -5.32
CA LEU A 57 0.53 -1.70 -6.21
C LEU A 57 1.12 -1.94 -7.60
N GLU A 58 1.92 -1.01 -8.12
CA GLU A 58 2.62 -1.12 -9.42
C GLU A 58 3.58 -2.32 -9.50
N ARG A 59 4.01 -2.86 -8.34
CA ARG A 59 4.80 -4.09 -8.27
C ARG A 59 4.02 -5.32 -8.68
N TRP A 60 2.69 -5.29 -8.51
CA TRP A 60 1.80 -6.39 -8.77
C TRP A 60 2.22 -7.71 -8.11
N ASP A 61 2.59 -7.62 -6.83
CA ASP A 61 2.97 -8.76 -6.01
C ASP A 61 2.21 -8.78 -4.68
N VAL A 62 2.25 -9.93 -4.01
CA VAL A 62 1.52 -10.13 -2.75
C VAL A 62 2.04 -9.24 -1.62
N HIS A 63 3.33 -8.89 -1.61
CA HIS A 63 3.92 -8.04 -0.56
C HIS A 63 3.39 -6.61 -0.63
N GLY A 64 3.29 -6.03 -1.83
CA GLY A 64 2.76 -4.69 -2.03
C GLY A 64 1.28 -4.62 -1.66
N LEU A 65 0.46 -5.52 -2.22
CA LEU A 65 -0.97 -5.54 -1.90
C LEU A 65 -1.21 -5.78 -0.41
N ARG A 66 -0.48 -6.70 0.22
CA ARG A 66 -0.62 -6.99 1.66
C ARG A 66 -0.42 -5.75 2.53
N LEU A 67 0.57 -4.91 2.21
CA LEU A 67 0.84 -3.69 2.98
C LEU A 67 -0.29 -2.65 2.82
N VAL A 68 -0.85 -2.52 1.61
CA VAL A 68 -2.00 -1.64 1.34
C VAL A 68 -3.23 -2.13 2.10
N LEU A 69 -3.54 -3.42 2.06
CA LEU A 69 -4.66 -3.99 2.83
C LEU A 69 -4.47 -3.85 4.34
N ALA A 70 -3.24 -4.01 4.84
CA ALA A 70 -2.94 -3.79 6.25
C ALA A 70 -3.18 -2.32 6.66
N ALA A 71 -2.88 -1.35 5.78
CA ALA A 71 -3.17 0.05 6.02
C ALA A 71 -4.69 0.34 5.95
N LEU A 72 -5.39 -0.16 4.93
CA LEU A 72 -6.84 -0.01 4.78
C LEU A 72 -7.60 -0.50 6.02
N ALA A 73 -7.17 -1.62 6.60
CA ALA A 73 -7.84 -2.21 7.76
C ALA A 73 -7.85 -1.33 9.04
N VAL A 74 -7.01 -0.29 9.10
CA VAL A 74 -6.84 0.60 10.26
C VAL A 74 -6.89 2.08 9.91
N ALA A 75 -7.01 2.42 8.62
CA ALA A 75 -7.08 3.79 8.14
C ALA A 75 -8.31 4.51 8.71
N ASP A 76 -8.17 5.81 8.93
CA ASP A 76 -9.33 6.70 9.06
C ASP A 76 -9.95 6.97 7.68
N ASP A 77 -11.10 7.63 7.64
CA ASP A 77 -11.85 7.85 6.40
C ASP A 77 -11.01 8.59 5.33
N ASP A 78 -10.24 9.61 5.73
CA ASP A 78 -9.41 10.40 4.80
C ASP A 78 -8.25 9.57 4.23
N THR A 79 -7.55 8.82 5.08
CA THR A 79 -6.48 7.91 4.64
C THR A 79 -7.05 6.80 3.76
N GLY A 80 -8.22 6.26 4.12
CA GLY A 80 -8.92 5.22 3.38
C GLY A 80 -9.29 5.65 1.97
N ASP A 81 -9.88 6.84 1.82
CA ASP A 81 -10.24 7.42 0.53
C ASP A 81 -9.02 7.50 -0.42
N HIS A 82 -7.85 7.92 0.10
CA HIS A 82 -6.63 7.98 -0.70
C HIS A 82 -6.03 6.61 -1.05
N LEU A 83 -6.19 5.60 -0.19
CA LEU A 83 -5.80 4.22 -0.50
C LEU A 83 -6.71 3.62 -1.59
N ASP A 84 -8.01 3.91 -1.54
CA ASP A 84 -8.98 3.50 -2.57
C ASP A 84 -8.73 4.20 -3.91
N VAL A 85 -8.37 5.49 -3.89
CA VAL A 85 -7.91 6.21 -5.09
C VAL A 85 -6.68 5.53 -5.71
N ALA A 86 -5.69 5.13 -4.91
CA ALA A 86 -4.51 4.44 -5.41
C ALA A 86 -4.86 3.08 -6.05
N LEU A 87 -5.76 2.31 -5.45
CA LEU A 87 -6.31 1.07 -6.04
C LEU A 87 -7.02 1.35 -7.36
N GLY A 88 -7.83 2.41 -7.43
CA GLY A 88 -8.46 2.87 -8.66
C GLY A 88 -7.45 3.18 -9.75
N ASN A 89 -6.44 3.99 -9.43
CA ASN A 89 -5.42 4.47 -10.37
C ASN A 89 -4.56 3.34 -10.95
N VAL A 90 -4.23 2.32 -10.16
CA VAL A 90 -3.31 1.26 -10.58
C VAL A 90 -4.05 0.00 -11.01
N CYS A 91 -5.08 -0.41 -10.26
CA CYS A 91 -5.63 -1.75 -10.35
C CYS A 91 -6.99 -1.84 -11.04
N HIS A 92 -7.67 -0.71 -11.28
CA HIS A 92 -9.00 -0.70 -11.92
C HIS A 92 -8.99 -0.06 -13.32
N GLN A 93 -7.83 -0.02 -13.98
CA GLN A 93 -7.69 0.58 -15.32
C GLN A 93 -8.20 -0.34 -16.45
N SER A 94 -8.29 -1.64 -16.19
CA SER A 94 -8.79 -2.63 -17.14
C SER A 94 -9.33 -3.88 -16.44
N ASP A 95 -10.05 -4.73 -17.18
CA ASP A 95 -10.49 -6.04 -16.70
C ASP A 95 -9.30 -6.97 -16.37
N GLU A 96 -8.18 -6.82 -17.08
CA GLU A 96 -6.95 -7.58 -16.81
C GLU A 96 -6.33 -7.17 -15.47
N ASP A 97 -6.28 -5.87 -15.19
CA ASP A 97 -5.80 -5.33 -13.91
C ASP A 97 -6.68 -5.80 -12.75
N LEU A 98 -8.00 -5.78 -12.92
CA LEU A 98 -8.94 -6.27 -11.92
C LEU A 98 -8.78 -7.77 -11.68
N ALA A 99 -8.63 -8.57 -12.74
CA ALA A 99 -8.38 -10.01 -12.62
C ALA A 99 -7.05 -10.29 -11.90
N ARG A 100 -6.02 -9.49 -12.18
CA ARG A 100 -4.71 -9.59 -11.54
C ARG A 100 -4.78 -9.23 -10.05
N LEU A 101 -5.49 -8.16 -9.70
CA LEU A 101 -5.75 -7.77 -8.32
C LEU A 101 -6.48 -8.89 -7.57
N LYS A 102 -7.56 -9.43 -8.14
CA LYS A 102 -8.33 -10.54 -7.55
C LYS A 102 -7.46 -11.78 -7.35
N ALA A 103 -6.56 -12.09 -8.28
CA ALA A 103 -5.63 -13.20 -8.12
C ALA A 103 -4.69 -13.00 -6.92
N LEU A 104 -4.11 -11.80 -6.74
CA LEU A 104 -3.28 -11.49 -5.56
C LEU A 104 -4.10 -11.51 -4.26
N ALA A 105 -5.28 -10.91 -4.24
CA ALA A 105 -6.18 -10.89 -3.09
C ALA A 105 -6.58 -12.31 -2.65
N SER A 106 -6.79 -13.23 -3.60
CA SER A 106 -7.13 -14.63 -3.32
C SER A 106 -6.08 -15.35 -2.46
N VAL A 107 -4.78 -15.02 -2.65
CA VAL A 107 -3.69 -15.56 -1.81
C VAL A 107 -3.80 -15.03 -0.39
N LEU A 108 -4.16 -13.75 -0.23
CA LEU A 108 -4.23 -13.06 1.06
C LEU A 108 -5.48 -13.40 1.88
N VAL A 109 -6.48 -14.08 1.30
CA VAL A 109 -7.62 -14.60 2.07
C VAL A 109 -7.18 -15.52 3.21
N SER A 110 -6.02 -16.17 3.10
CA SER A 110 -5.44 -17.02 4.16
C SER A 110 -4.27 -16.36 4.89
N ASP A 111 -4.11 -15.03 4.82
CA ASP A 111 -3.04 -14.32 5.53
C ASP A 111 -3.14 -14.56 7.05
N ALA A 112 -1.98 -14.63 7.70
CA ALA A 112 -1.90 -14.83 9.15
C ALA A 112 -2.46 -13.63 9.93
N ASP A 113 -2.45 -12.44 9.33
CA ASP A 113 -3.12 -11.27 9.87
C ASP A 113 -4.61 -11.31 9.52
N PRO A 114 -5.52 -11.46 10.52
CA PRO A 114 -6.95 -11.55 10.26
C PRO A 114 -7.53 -10.27 9.66
N ALA A 115 -6.91 -9.11 9.90
CA ALA A 115 -7.35 -7.84 9.34
C ALA A 115 -7.10 -7.81 7.82
N VAL A 116 -5.87 -8.15 7.39
CA VAL A 116 -5.53 -8.32 5.96
C VAL A 116 -6.43 -9.36 5.30
N SER A 117 -6.61 -10.51 5.95
CA SER A 117 -7.45 -11.60 5.46
C SER A 117 -8.91 -11.17 5.28
N ARG A 118 -9.42 -10.28 6.13
CA ARG A 118 -10.78 -9.71 5.99
C ARG A 118 -10.85 -8.76 4.80
N GLU A 119 -9.94 -7.79 4.68
CA GLU A 119 -9.96 -6.84 3.55
C GLU A 119 -9.83 -7.55 2.21
N ALA A 120 -8.97 -8.58 2.12
CA ALA A 120 -8.84 -9.41 0.93
C ALA A 120 -10.16 -10.11 0.56
N ARG A 121 -10.96 -10.57 1.54
CA ARG A 121 -12.27 -11.16 1.26
C ARG A 121 -13.29 -10.13 0.81
N GLU A 122 -13.31 -8.94 1.40
CA GLU A 122 -14.24 -7.88 0.98
C GLU A 122 -13.93 -7.44 -0.46
N MET A 123 -12.66 -7.29 -0.82
CA MET A 123 -12.23 -6.97 -2.19
C MET A 123 -12.69 -8.02 -3.23
N LEU A 124 -12.81 -9.30 -2.84
CA LEU A 124 -13.28 -10.36 -3.72
C LEU A 124 -14.81 -10.45 -3.83
N ARG A 125 -15.56 -9.77 -2.96
CA ARG A 125 -17.04 -9.76 -2.98
C ARG A 125 -17.61 -8.71 -3.91
N GLY A 126 -16.83 -7.70 -4.30
CA GLY A 126 -17.15 -6.74 -5.36
C GLY A 126 -16.93 -7.32 -6.76
#